data_AF-W1DKG4-F1
#
_entry.id   AF-W1DKG4-F1
#
_cell.length_a   1.000
_cell.length_b   1.000
_cell.length_c   1.000
_cell.angle_alpha   90.00
_cell.angle_beta   90.00
_cell.angle_gamma   90.00
#
_symmetry.space_group_name_H-M   'P 1'
#
loop_
_entity.id
_entity.type
_entity.pdbx_description
1 polymer ?
#
loop_
_entity_poly.entity_id
_entity_poly.type
_entity_poly.pdbx_seq_one_letter_code
_entity_poly.pdbx_strand_id
1 'polypeptide(L)'
;MTEENPLLALRDKISALDEKLLALLAERRGLAVEVGKAKLASHRPVRDIDRERDLLERLMTIGKRHNLDAHYITRLFQLIIEDSVLTQQTLLQQHLNKINPHSARVAFLGPKALTRIWRRVSTPLATLSSLLRAAARSSPIFLIR
;
A
#
# COMPACT_ATOMS: atom_id res chain seq x y z
N MET A 1 -7.65 46.80 23.89
CA MET A 1 -8.39 46.34 22.70
C MET A 1 -7.49 45.34 22.01
N THR A 2 -7.81 44.05 22.14
CA THR A 2 -7.00 42.98 21.58
C THR A 2 -7.16 43.00 20.07
N GLU A 3 -6.13 43.42 19.36
CA GLU A 3 -6.01 43.22 17.90
C GLU A 3 -6.22 41.72 17.64
N GLU A 4 -7.40 41.35 17.14
CA GLU A 4 -7.68 39.99 16.69
C GLU A 4 -6.66 39.64 15.62
N ASN A 5 -5.72 38.75 15.93
CA ASN A 5 -4.66 38.39 15.00
C ASN A 5 -5.31 37.71 13.78
N PRO A 6 -5.31 38.36 12.60
CA PRO A 6 -6.05 37.86 11.43
C PRO A 6 -5.53 36.50 10.95
N LEU A 7 -4.30 36.13 11.32
CA LEU A 7 -3.72 34.82 11.05
C LEU A 7 -4.41 33.69 11.84
N LEU A 8 -4.87 33.94 13.07
CA LEU A 8 -5.54 32.92 13.88
C LEU A 8 -6.90 32.57 13.26
N ALA A 9 -7.69 33.59 12.90
CA ALA A 9 -8.98 33.38 12.25
C ALA A 9 -8.87 32.63 10.91
N LEU A 10 -7.79 32.83 10.15
CA LEU A 10 -7.52 32.06 8.92
C LEU A 10 -7.13 30.61 9.20
N ARG A 11 -6.31 30.35 10.24
CA ARG A 11 -5.94 29.00 10.64
C ARG A 11 -7.15 28.20 11.12
N ASP A 12 -8.05 28.82 11.88
CA ASP A 12 -9.28 28.14 12.33
C ASP A 12 -10.17 27.75 11.15
N LYS A 13 -10.26 28.59 10.12
CA LYS A 13 -10.96 28.26 8.87
C LYS A 13 -10.31 27.10 8.12
N ILE A 14 -8.98 27.03 8.10
CA ILE A 14 -8.23 25.91 7.49
C ILE A 14 -8.49 24.63 8.28
N SER A 15 -8.37 24.66 9.61
CA SER A 15 -8.64 23.49 10.47
C SER A 15 -10.05 22.95 10.28
N ALA A 16 -11.06 23.82 10.21
CA ALA A 16 -12.45 23.41 9.96
C ALA A 16 -12.65 22.84 8.54
N LEU A 17 -11.84 23.24 7.56
CA LEU A 17 -11.83 22.65 6.22
C LEU A 17 -11.17 21.27 6.25
N ASP A 18 -10.05 21.13 6.96
CA ASP A 18 -9.32 19.87 7.10
C ASP A 18 -10.19 18.79 7.77
N GLU A 19 -10.97 19.15 8.79
CA GLU A 19 -11.95 18.24 9.41
C GLU A 19 -12.99 17.73 8.41
N LYS A 20 -13.48 18.61 7.52
CA LYS A 20 -14.42 18.22 6.46
C LYS A 20 -13.76 17.29 5.45
N LEU A 21 -12.49 17.54 5.09
CA LEU A 21 -11.74 16.64 4.21
C LEU A 21 -11.61 15.25 4.83
N LEU A 22 -11.29 15.16 6.12
CA LEU A 22 -11.20 13.88 6.83
C LEU A 22 -12.54 13.14 6.86
N ALA A 23 -13.65 13.86 7.10
CA ALA A 23 -14.99 13.27 7.05
C ALA A 23 -15.32 12.71 5.66
N LEU A 24 -15.03 13.46 4.60
CA LEU A 24 -15.26 13.03 3.21
C LEU A 24 -14.38 11.82 2.83
N LEU A 25 -13.12 11.79 3.29
CA LEU A 25 -12.22 10.66 3.05
C LEU A 25 -12.72 9.40 3.78
N ALA A 26 -13.24 9.54 5.00
CA ALA A 26 -13.84 8.44 5.75
C ALA A 26 -15.09 7.88 5.05
N GLU A 27 -15.98 8.76 4.57
CA GLU A 27 -17.16 8.38 3.79
C GLU A 27 -16.75 7.63 2.51
N ARG A 28 -15.76 8.18 1.77
CA ARG A 28 -15.23 7.55 0.56
C ARG A 28 -14.65 6.17 0.84
N ARG A 29 -13.99 5.98 1.99
CA ARG A 29 -13.49 4.67 2.43
C ARG A 29 -14.63 3.70 2.72
N GLY A 30 -15.72 4.17 3.33
CA GLY A 30 -16.95 3.39 3.50
C GLY A 30 -17.50 2.88 2.16
N LEU A 31 -17.57 3.75 1.14
CA LEU A 31 -17.97 3.36 -0.21
C LEU A 31 -17.01 2.34 -0.83
N ALA A 32 -15.70 2.48 -0.61
CA ALA A 32 -14.72 1.50 -1.10
C ALA A 32 -14.93 0.10 -0.51
N VAL A 33 -15.37 0.00 0.76
CA VAL A 33 -15.74 -1.27 1.40
C VAL A 33 -16.95 -1.89 0.71
N GLU A 34 -18.00 -1.11 0.45
CA GLU A 34 -19.20 -1.60 -0.24
C GLU A 34 -18.89 -2.04 -1.68
N VAL A 35 -18.05 -1.30 -2.40
CA VAL A 35 -17.52 -1.72 -3.71
C VAL A 35 -16.75 -3.03 -3.60
N GLY A 36 -15.94 -3.21 -2.55
CA GLY A 36 -15.25 -4.47 -2.27
C GLY A 36 -16.19 -5.65 -2.09
N LYS A 37 -17.28 -5.48 -1.33
CA LYS A 37 -18.32 -6.51 -1.15
C LYS A 37 -19.03 -6.85 -2.46
N ALA A 38 -19.36 -5.84 -3.27
CA ALA A 38 -19.99 -6.04 -4.57
C ALA A 38 -19.06 -6.78 -5.56
N LYS A 39 -17.76 -6.45 -5.56
CA LYS A 39 -16.74 -7.15 -6.36
C LYS A 39 -16.56 -8.60 -5.91
N LEU A 40 -16.59 -8.85 -4.59
CA LEU A 40 -16.52 -10.20 -4.02
C LEU A 40 -17.71 -11.05 -4.49
N ALA A 41 -18.93 -10.51 -4.43
CA ALA A 41 -20.13 -11.22 -4.90
C ALA A 41 -20.10 -11.50 -6.42
N SER A 42 -19.59 -10.55 -7.20
CA SER A 42 -19.49 -10.66 -8.66
C SER A 42 -18.19 -11.32 -9.17
N HIS A 43 -17.32 -11.79 -8.26
CA HIS A 43 -16.02 -12.41 -8.58
C HIS A 43 -15.13 -11.55 -9.49
N ARG A 44 -15.21 -10.22 -9.33
CA ARG A 44 -14.40 -9.26 -10.10
C ARG A 44 -13.07 -8.95 -9.40
N PRO A 45 -12.00 -8.66 -10.16
CA PRO A 45 -10.72 -8.28 -9.57
C PRO A 45 -10.85 -6.96 -8.79
N VAL A 46 -10.05 -6.84 -7.72
CA VAL A 46 -10.03 -5.61 -6.90
C VAL A 46 -9.45 -4.44 -7.70
N ARG A 47 -8.39 -4.68 -8.49
CA ARG A 47 -7.71 -3.64 -9.26
C ARG A 47 -8.26 -3.57 -10.68
N ASP A 48 -8.61 -2.35 -11.09
CA ASP A 48 -9.19 -2.05 -12.40
C ASP A 48 -8.46 -0.82 -12.96
N ILE A 49 -7.40 -1.09 -13.73
CA ILE A 49 -6.42 -0.07 -14.15
C ILE A 49 -7.06 0.93 -15.10
N ASP A 50 -7.90 0.47 -16.03
CA ASP A 50 -8.54 1.34 -17.01
C ASP A 50 -9.54 2.26 -16.29
N ARG A 51 -10.30 1.74 -15.33
CA ARG A 51 -11.19 2.57 -14.52
C ARG A 51 -10.46 3.60 -13.66
N GLU A 52 -9.31 3.23 -13.09
CA GLU A 52 -8.45 4.14 -12.31
C GLU A 52 -7.92 5.29 -13.19
N ARG A 53 -7.50 4.99 -14.43
CA ARG A 53 -7.04 5.99 -15.40
C ARG A 53 -8.14 6.97 -15.78
N ASP A 54 -9.32 6.46 -16.14
CA ASP A 54 -10.49 7.30 -16.48
C ASP A 54 -10.88 8.24 -15.34
N LEU A 55 -10.81 7.74 -14.10
CA LEU A 55 -11.08 8.54 -12.91
C LEU A 55 -10.08 9.70 -12.78
N LEU A 56 -8.78 9.41 -12.93
CA LEU A 56 -7.73 10.43 -12.82
C LEU A 56 -7.86 11.49 -13.91
N GLU A 57 -8.09 11.11 -15.17
CA GLU A 57 -8.27 12.06 -16.28
C GLU A 57 -9.47 12.99 -16.05
N ARG A 58 -10.58 12.44 -15.56
CA ARG A 58 -11.76 13.23 -15.18
C ARG A 58 -11.43 14.21 -14.04
N LEU A 59 -10.72 13.75 -13.01
CA LEU A 59 -10.37 14.58 -11.85
C LEU A 59 -9.37 15.69 -12.21
N MET A 60 -8.42 15.42 -13.11
CA MET A 60 -7.53 16.46 -13.65
C MET A 60 -8.33 17.54 -14.36
N THR A 61 -9.35 17.17 -15.14
CA THR A 61 -10.21 18.12 -15.85
C THR A 61 -11.02 19.00 -14.89
N ILE A 62 -11.59 18.40 -13.84
CA ILE A 62 -12.32 19.14 -12.79
C ILE A 62 -11.35 20.06 -12.03
N GLY A 63 -10.19 19.54 -11.66
CA GLY A 63 -9.12 20.25 -10.99
C GLY A 63 -8.68 21.53 -11.67
N LYS A 64 -8.48 21.46 -12.99
CA LYS A 64 -8.11 22.63 -13.80
C LYS A 64 -9.14 23.75 -13.69
N ARG A 65 -10.44 23.43 -13.55
CA ARG A 65 -11.51 24.44 -13.34
C ARG A 65 -11.44 25.12 -11.98
N HIS A 66 -10.80 24.49 -11.01
CA HIS A 66 -10.56 25.03 -9.66
C HIS A 66 -9.15 25.62 -9.51
N ASN A 67 -8.43 25.86 -10.62
CA ASN A 67 -7.05 26.35 -10.61
C ASN A 67 -6.08 25.48 -9.82
N LEU A 68 -6.36 24.17 -9.71
CA LEU A 68 -5.48 23.20 -9.09
C LEU A 68 -4.54 22.60 -10.12
N ASP A 69 -3.27 22.45 -9.74
CA ASP A 69 -2.26 21.82 -10.56
C ASP A 69 -2.56 20.33 -10.82
N ALA A 70 -2.31 19.89 -12.05
CA ALA A 70 -2.64 18.54 -12.48
C ALA A 70 -1.75 17.48 -11.80
N HIS A 71 -0.49 17.81 -11.54
CA HIS A 71 0.45 16.91 -10.85
C HIS A 71 0.09 16.78 -9.36
N TYR A 72 -0.33 17.87 -8.72
CA TYR A 72 -0.87 17.85 -7.36
C TYR A 72 -2.06 16.89 -7.23
N ILE A 73 -3.06 17.01 -8.10
CA ILE A 73 -4.26 16.16 -8.08
C ILE A 73 -3.91 14.70 -8.33
N THR A 74 -3.06 14.45 -9.33
CA THR A 74 -2.68 13.08 -9.69
C THR A 74 -2.06 12.36 -8.50
N ARG A 75 -1.10 12.99 -7.81
CA ARG A 75 -0.45 12.39 -6.63
C ARG A 75 -1.43 12.17 -5.48
N LEU A 76 -2.28 13.16 -5.19
CA LEU A 76 -3.24 13.05 -4.09
C LEU A 76 -4.24 11.91 -4.33
N PHE A 77 -4.81 11.85 -5.53
CA PHE A 77 -5.82 10.83 -5.83
C PHE A 77 -5.23 9.45 -6.06
N GLN A 78 -3.98 9.32 -6.51
CA GLN A 78 -3.27 8.04 -6.51
C GLN A 78 -3.19 7.44 -5.10
N LEU A 79 -2.81 8.24 -4.09
CA LEU A 79 -2.78 7.78 -2.69
C LEU A 79 -4.16 7.35 -2.19
N ILE A 80 -5.20 8.12 -2.53
CA ILE A 80 -6.58 7.81 -2.15
C ILE A 80 -7.08 6.52 -2.82
N ILE A 81 -6.73 6.29 -4.10
CA ILE A 81 -7.05 5.06 -4.82
C ILE A 81 -6.31 3.88 -4.20
N GLU A 82 -5.03 4.05 -3.87
CA GLU A 82 -4.21 3.02 -3.24
C GLU A 82 -4.79 2.57 -1.89
N ASP A 83 -5.17 3.50 -1.01
CA ASP A 83 -5.86 3.17 0.25
C ASP A 83 -7.16 2.38 0.02
N SER A 84 -7.90 2.72 -1.04
CA SER A 84 -9.14 2.01 -1.40
C SER A 84 -8.87 0.58 -1.84
N VAL A 85 -7.83 0.35 -2.65
CA VAL A 85 -7.41 -0.98 -3.10
C VAL A 85 -6.95 -1.82 -1.91
N LEU A 86 -6.14 -1.26 -1.01
CA LEU A 86 -5.67 -1.93 0.20
C LEU A 86 -6.83 -2.31 1.13
N THR A 87 -7.79 -1.41 1.30
CA THR A 87 -9.00 -1.66 2.11
C THR A 87 -9.82 -2.82 1.53
N GLN A 88 -10.01 -2.85 0.20
CA GLN A 88 -10.73 -3.94 -0.48
C GLN A 88 -9.97 -5.28 -0.40
N GLN A 89 -8.65 -5.27 -0.57
CA GLN A 89 -7.81 -6.47 -0.44
C GLN A 89 -7.86 -7.04 0.98
N THR A 90 -7.82 -6.17 2.00
CA THR A 90 -7.93 -6.59 3.41
C THR A 90 -9.26 -7.30 3.67
N LEU A 91 -10.37 -6.75 3.14
CA LEU A 91 -11.69 -7.37 3.24
C LEU A 91 -11.72 -8.75 2.58
N LEU A 92 -11.16 -8.87 1.38
CA LEU A 92 -11.08 -10.15 0.66
C LEU A 92 -10.27 -11.19 1.46
N GLN A 93 -9.10 -10.80 1.98
CA GLN A 93 -8.27 -11.69 2.80
C GLN A 93 -8.99 -12.16 4.06
N GLN A 94 -9.69 -11.25 4.75
CA GLN A 94 -10.50 -11.61 5.94
C GLN A 94 -11.61 -12.60 5.59
N HIS A 95 -12.26 -12.44 4.44
CA HIS A 95 -13.28 -13.37 3.97
C HIS A 95 -12.70 -14.76 3.67
N LEU A 96 -11.58 -14.83 2.94
CA LEU A 96 -10.89 -16.08 2.64
C LEU A 96 -10.43 -16.82 3.90
N ASN A 97 -9.88 -16.09 4.88
CA ASN A 97 -9.44 -16.66 6.16
C ASN A 97 -10.60 -17.24 6.99
N LYS A 98 -11.82 -16.70 6.86
CA LYS A 98 -13.02 -17.23 7.52
C LYS A 98 -13.51 -18.52 6.86
N ILE A 99 -13.44 -18.60 5.53
CA ILE A 99 -13.88 -19.78 4.77
C ILE A 99 -12.90 -20.94 4.98
N ASN A 100 -11.59 -20.67 5.03
CA ASN A 100 -10.56 -21.70 5.13
C ASN A 100 -9.67 -21.52 6.38
N PRO A 101 -10.19 -21.80 7.58
CA PRO A 101 -9.39 -21.67 8.81
C PRO A 101 -8.18 -22.63 8.87
N HIS A 102 -8.20 -23.69 8.05
CA HIS A 102 -7.16 -24.71 7.96
C HIS A 102 -6.25 -24.61 6.73
N SER A 103 -6.33 -23.55 5.92
CA SER A 103 -5.40 -23.39 4.79
C SER A 103 -3.97 -23.10 5.29
N ALA A 104 -2.98 -23.68 4.61
CA ALA A 104 -1.57 -23.52 4.93
C ALA A 104 -1.17 -22.03 4.97
N ARG A 105 -0.57 -21.60 6.08
CA ARG A 105 -0.06 -20.24 6.27
C ARG A 105 1.39 -20.20 5.80
N VAL A 106 1.68 -19.34 4.82
CA VAL A 106 3.06 -19.10 4.35
C VAL A 106 3.49 -17.71 4.80
N ALA A 107 4.54 -17.63 5.60
CA ALA A 107 5.21 -16.38 5.91
C ALA A 107 6.38 -16.19 4.92
N PHE A 108 6.29 -15.18 4.06
CA PHE A 108 7.38 -14.82 3.17
C PHE A 108 8.34 -13.88 3.91
N LEU A 109 9.41 -14.46 4.46
CA LEU A 109 10.49 -13.70 5.06
C LEU A 109 11.43 -13.27 3.92
N GLY A 110 11.34 -12.00 3.53
CA GLY A 110 12.20 -11.47 2.47
C GLY A 110 13.70 -11.71 2.74
N PRO A 111 14.58 -11.56 1.73
CA PRO A 111 15.99 -12.02 1.76
C PRO A 111 16.90 -11.48 2.89
N LYS A 112 16.40 -10.61 3.78
CA LYS A 112 17.20 -9.85 4.75
C LYS A 112 17.20 -10.39 6.18
N ALA A 113 16.54 -11.52 6.47
CA ALA A 113 16.48 -12.04 7.84
C ALA A 113 17.57 -13.07 8.21
N LEU A 114 18.42 -13.51 7.26
CA LEU A 114 19.41 -14.56 7.53
C LEU A 114 20.62 -14.13 8.38
N THR A 115 20.79 -12.85 8.68
CA THR A 115 21.99 -12.35 9.40
C THR A 115 21.83 -12.23 10.91
N ARG A 116 20.66 -12.54 11.49
CA ARG A 116 20.42 -12.34 12.95
C ARG A 116 19.90 -13.58 13.68
N ILE A 117 20.39 -14.78 13.32
CA ILE A 117 20.16 -16.01 14.10
C ILE A 117 21.48 -16.74 14.44
N TRP A 118 22.59 -16.47 13.74
CA TRP A 118 23.87 -17.16 13.99
C TRP A 118 24.70 -16.63 15.18
N ARG A 119 24.19 -15.68 15.97
CA ARG A 119 24.92 -15.14 17.13
C ARG A 119 24.39 -15.67 18.47
N ARG A 120 24.02 -16.96 18.54
CA ARG A 120 23.88 -17.68 19.82
C ARG A 120 23.95 -19.18 19.61
N VAL A 121 25.16 -19.69 19.37
CA VAL A 121 25.78 -20.89 19.97
C VAL A 121 27.05 -21.15 19.14
N SER A 122 28.22 -20.76 19.67
CA SER A 122 29.48 -21.46 19.46
C SER A 122 30.61 -20.78 20.23
N THR A 123 31.09 -21.43 21.29
CA THR A 123 32.49 -21.40 21.71
C THR A 123 32.92 -22.88 21.88
N PRO A 124 34.21 -23.21 21.83
CA PRO A 124 34.79 -23.86 20.66
C PRO A 124 35.37 -25.23 21.01
N LEU A 125 35.74 -26.05 20.02
CA LEU A 125 37.04 -26.73 20.03
C LEU A 125 37.38 -27.29 18.64
N ALA A 126 38.55 -26.90 18.18
CA ALA A 126 39.51 -27.61 17.34
C ALA A 126 39.03 -28.82 16.50
N THR A 127 39.19 -28.74 15.18
CA THR A 127 40.43 -29.17 14.53
C THR A 127 40.41 -28.80 13.05
N LEU A 128 41.48 -28.11 12.63
CA LEU A 128 41.84 -27.83 11.25
C LEU A 128 42.26 -29.13 10.56
N SER A 129 41.82 -29.33 9.31
CA SER A 129 42.64 -29.84 8.18
C SER A 129 41.78 -30.59 7.16
N SER A 130 41.43 -29.93 6.05
CA SER A 130 41.66 -30.40 4.67
C SER A 130 40.73 -29.72 3.65
N LEU A 131 41.27 -28.63 3.08
CA LEU A 131 41.34 -28.37 1.65
C LEU A 131 40.04 -28.31 0.83
N LEU A 132 39.58 -27.06 0.68
CA LEU A 132 39.26 -26.43 -0.61
C LEU A 132 39.98 -27.08 -1.83
N ARG A 133 39.20 -27.56 -2.80
CA ARG A 133 39.24 -27.16 -4.23
C ARG A 133 38.46 -28.17 -5.10
N ALA A 134 37.35 -27.70 -5.68
CA ALA A 134 36.78 -28.05 -6.99
C ALA A 134 35.29 -27.70 -6.93
N ALA A 135 34.65 -26.98 -7.84
CA ALA A 135 35.08 -26.43 -9.11
C ALA A 135 34.17 -25.25 -9.45
N ALA A 136 34.76 -24.21 -10.01
CA ALA A 136 34.04 -23.23 -10.81
C ALA A 136 33.62 -23.88 -12.14
N ARG A 137 32.37 -23.61 -12.56
CA ARG A 137 31.69 -23.77 -13.87
C ARG A 137 30.23 -24.04 -13.49
N SER A 138 29.21 -23.27 -13.87
CA SER A 138 28.99 -22.54 -15.11
C SER A 138 27.68 -21.75 -14.96
N SER A 139 27.68 -20.45 -15.26
CA SER A 139 26.49 -19.76 -15.81
C SER A 139 26.18 -20.34 -17.21
N PRO A 140 25.01 -20.14 -17.86
CA PRO A 140 23.94 -19.16 -17.60
C PRO A 140 22.51 -19.75 -17.68
N ILE A 141 21.45 -18.94 -17.53
CA ILE A 141 20.35 -18.78 -18.50
C ILE A 141 19.33 -17.75 -17.98
N PHE A 142 19.15 -16.73 -18.83
CA PHE A 142 18.17 -15.66 -18.83
C PHE A 142 16.88 -16.17 -19.50
N LEU A 143 15.69 -15.90 -18.94
CA LEU A 143 14.35 -15.82 -19.57
C LEU A 143 13.35 -15.62 -18.39
N ILE A 144 12.32 -14.75 -18.34
CA ILE A 144 11.27 -14.29 -19.28
C ILE A 144 10.69 -13.00 -18.64
N ARG A 145 10.73 -11.86 -19.35
CA ARG A 145 9.60 -11.07 -19.92
C ARG A 145 8.76 -10.26 -18.92
#